data_AF-A0AA43L081-F1
#
_entry.id   AF-A0AA43L081-F1
#
_cell.length_a   1.000
_cell.length_b   1.000
_cell.length_c   1.000
_cell.angle_alpha   90.00
_cell.angle_beta   90.00
_cell.angle_gamma   90.00
#
_symmetry.space_group_name_H-M   'P 1'
#
loop_
_entity.id
_entity.type
_entity.pdbx_description
1 polymer ?
#
loop_
_entity_poly.entity_id
_entity_poly.type
_entity_poly.pdbx_seq_one_letter_code
_entity_poly.pdbx_strand_id
1 'polypeptide(L)'
;MKLVETPIQSNLDLETIYPKISTFLFEKSAIKFYKIYALDRNQIIYVDLFDKELVLMVNTKRKIAKNEIDFVLRKLLNATREEVIISVNTPKLLKVQAIKFNKACKDIIMIEKDR
;
A
#
# COMPACT_ATOMS: atom_id res chain seq x y z
N MET A 1 -9.05 11.28 -12.05
CA MET A 1 -8.18 10.08 -12.01
C MET A 1 -9.07 8.86 -11.86
N LYS A 2 -8.76 7.72 -12.51
CA LYS A 2 -9.54 6.48 -12.37
C LYS A 2 -8.74 5.49 -11.53
N LEU A 3 -9.34 5.01 -10.45
CA LEU A 3 -8.82 3.90 -9.66
C LEU A 3 -9.43 2.62 -10.21
N VAL A 4 -8.58 1.68 -10.66
CA VAL A 4 -9.03 0.40 -11.21
C VAL A 4 -8.59 -0.69 -10.25
N GLU A 5 -9.52 -1.52 -9.80
CA GLU A 5 -9.20 -2.72 -9.02
C GLU A 5 -8.58 -3.75 -9.96
N THR A 6 -7.38 -4.20 -9.63
CA THR A 6 -6.70 -5.25 -10.39
C THR A 6 -7.22 -6.59 -9.88
N PRO A 7 -7.86 -7.41 -10.73
CA PRO A 7 -8.40 -8.69 -10.29
C PRO A 7 -7.25 -9.58 -9.81
N ILE A 8 -7.36 -10.05 -8.57
CA ILE A 8 -6.47 -11.07 -8.02
C ILE A 8 -7.08 -12.40 -8.44
N GLN A 9 -6.38 -13.15 -9.30
CA GLN A 9 -6.81 -14.50 -9.67
C GLN A 9 -6.60 -15.42 -8.46
N SER A 10 -7.66 -15.54 -7.65
CA SER A 10 -8.02 -16.61 -6.69
C SER A 10 -6.95 -17.22 -5.77
N ASN A 11 -7.22 -17.21 -4.46
CA ASN A 11 -6.57 -17.99 -3.38
C ASN A 11 -5.05 -17.81 -3.20
N LEU A 12 -4.47 -16.74 -3.71
CA LEU A 12 -3.11 -16.37 -3.31
C LEU A 12 -3.18 -15.60 -1.99
N ASP A 13 -2.74 -16.26 -0.91
CA ASP A 13 -2.51 -15.58 0.35
C ASP A 13 -1.51 -14.46 0.15
N LEU A 14 -1.74 -13.32 0.79
CA LEU A 14 -0.76 -12.22 0.79
C LEU A 14 0.59 -12.74 1.33
N GLU A 15 0.57 -13.74 2.21
CA GLU A 15 1.77 -14.44 2.66
C GLU A 15 2.45 -15.25 1.56
N THR A 16 1.71 -15.80 0.60
CA THR A 16 2.29 -16.55 -0.53
C THR A 16 2.88 -15.61 -1.57
N ILE A 17 2.17 -14.54 -1.94
CA ILE A 17 2.70 -13.57 -2.91
C ILE A 17 3.85 -12.79 -2.28
N TYR A 18 3.71 -12.47 -0.99
CA TYR A 18 4.42 -11.39 -0.33
C TYR A 18 4.78 -11.69 1.14
N PRO A 19 5.45 -12.83 1.42
CA PRO A 19 5.69 -13.35 2.77
C PRO A 19 6.51 -12.41 3.65
N LYS A 20 7.38 -11.64 3.02
CA LYS A 20 8.24 -10.69 3.73
C LYS A 20 7.59 -9.32 3.91
N ILE A 21 6.53 -8.99 3.18
CA ILE A 21 5.72 -7.80 3.50
C ILE A 21 4.83 -8.09 4.69
N SER A 22 4.25 -9.30 4.78
CA SER A 22 3.32 -9.57 5.88
C SER A 22 4.00 -9.49 7.23
N THR A 23 5.17 -10.13 7.36
CA THR A 23 6.00 -10.09 8.56
C THR A 23 6.48 -8.68 8.92
N PHE A 24 6.70 -7.82 7.92
CA PHE A 24 7.39 -6.55 8.11
C PHE A 24 6.46 -5.34 8.22
N LEU A 25 5.29 -5.38 7.58
CA LEU A 25 4.27 -4.32 7.65
C LEU A 25 3.17 -4.62 8.67
N PHE A 26 2.90 -5.91 8.97
CA PHE A 26 1.77 -6.26 9.81
C PHE A 26 2.16 -6.83 11.17
N GLU A 27 3.44 -7.01 11.51
CA GLU A 27 3.92 -7.39 12.86
C GLU A 27 3.02 -8.43 13.59
N LYS A 28 2.57 -9.49 12.88
CA LYS A 28 1.65 -10.57 13.34
C LYS A 28 0.14 -10.24 13.41
N SER A 29 -0.30 -9.07 12.98
CA SER A 29 -1.73 -8.72 12.86
C SER A 29 -2.41 -9.55 11.78
N ALA A 30 -3.57 -10.11 12.12
CA ALA A 30 -4.40 -10.85 11.18
C ALA A 30 -4.94 -9.91 10.08
N ILE A 31 -4.78 -10.33 8.83
CA ILE A 31 -5.26 -9.58 7.68
C ILE A 31 -6.70 -9.99 7.42
N LYS A 32 -7.63 -9.04 7.42
CA LYS A 32 -9.03 -9.32 7.10
C LYS A 32 -9.19 -9.52 5.60
N PHE A 33 -8.64 -8.60 4.81
CA PHE A 33 -8.52 -8.75 3.36
C PHE A 33 -7.47 -7.78 2.81
N TYR A 34 -7.05 -8.02 1.57
CA TYR A 34 -6.24 -7.09 0.81
C TYR A 34 -6.79 -6.91 -0.61
N LYS A 35 -6.56 -5.75 -1.19
CA LYS A 35 -6.94 -5.42 -2.57
C LYS A 35 -5.80 -4.68 -3.26
N ILE A 36 -5.61 -4.98 -4.54
CA ILE A 36 -4.61 -4.30 -5.37
C ILE A 36 -5.36 -3.38 -6.33
N TYR A 37 -4.94 -2.13 -6.38
CA TYR A 37 -5.46 -1.14 -7.32
C TYR A 37 -4.32 -0.60 -8.19
N ALA A 38 -4.69 -0.20 -9.40
CA ALA A 38 -3.85 0.62 -10.26
C ALA A 38 -4.44 2.02 -10.33
N LEU A 39 -3.60 3.03 -10.06
CA LEU A 39 -3.91 4.44 -10.27
C LEU A 39 -2.91 5.00 -11.28
N ASP A 40 -3.32 5.08 -12.54
CA ASP A 40 -2.42 5.43 -13.65
C ASP A 40 -1.19 4.49 -13.69
N ARG A 41 -0.02 4.95 -13.22
CA ARG A 41 1.22 4.17 -13.13
C ARG A 41 1.61 3.80 -11.69
N ASN A 42 0.80 4.19 -10.71
CA ASN A 42 1.00 3.86 -9.31
C ASN A 42 0.34 2.51 -9.03
N GLN A 43 1.11 1.58 -8.46
CA GLN A 43 0.56 0.38 -7.87
C GLN A 43 0.16 0.69 -6.44
N ILE A 44 -1.07 0.33 -6.08
CA ILE A 44 -1.62 0.55 -4.75
C ILE A 44 -2.01 -0.78 -4.17
N ILE A 45 -1.59 -1.05 -2.94
CA ILE A 45 -1.98 -2.22 -2.17
C ILE A 45 -2.73 -1.70 -0.95
N TYR A 46 -4.02 -1.99 -0.89
CA TYR A 46 -4.86 -1.70 0.25
C TYR A 46 -5.01 -2.96 1.10
N VAL A 47 -4.88 -2.81 2.41
CA VAL A 47 -4.94 -3.89 3.38
C VAL A 47 -5.82 -3.42 4.53
N ASP A 48 -6.91 -4.14 4.79
CA ASP A 48 -7.73 -3.93 5.98
C ASP A 48 -7.25 -4.95 7.03
N LEU A 49 -6.65 -4.43 8.09
CA LEU A 49 -6.43 -5.17 9.33
C LEU A 49 -7.63 -4.88 10.24
N PHE A 50 -7.98 -5.83 11.10
CA PHE A 50 -9.13 -5.66 12.00
C PHE A 50 -9.09 -4.34 12.79
N ASP A 51 -7.90 -3.94 13.23
CA ASP A 51 -7.68 -2.75 14.08
C ASP A 51 -7.27 -1.50 13.29
N LYS A 52 -6.76 -1.64 12.05
CA LYS A 52 -6.26 -0.50 11.26
C LYS A 52 -6.30 -0.76 9.75
N GLU A 53 -6.41 0.30 8.99
CA GLU A 53 -6.37 0.25 7.52
C GLU A 53 -5.01 0.74 7.02
N LEU A 54 -4.42 0.01 6.06
CA LEU A 54 -3.12 0.32 5.51
C LEU A 54 -3.18 0.42 3.99
N VAL A 55 -2.60 1.48 3.44
CA VAL A 55 -2.46 1.68 2.00
C VAL A 55 -0.98 1.87 1.66
N LEU A 56 -0.45 0.99 0.83
CA LEU A 56 0.89 1.10 0.27
C LEU A 56 0.80 1.55 -1.18
N MET A 57 1.40 2.68 -1.50
CA MET A 57 1.53 3.20 -2.86
C MET A 57 2.96 3.08 -3.33
N VAL A 58 3.16 2.54 -4.53
CA VAL A 58 4.48 2.29 -5.10
C VAL A 58 4.55 2.82 -6.53
N ASN A 59 5.61 3.56 -6.84
CA ASN A 59 5.92 3.97 -8.19
C ASN A 59 7.40 3.68 -8.54
N THR A 60 7.62 3.11 -9.73
CA THR A 60 8.95 2.74 -10.21
C THR A 60 9.65 3.82 -11.05
N LYS A 61 8.92 4.82 -11.55
CA LYS A 61 9.40 5.80 -12.55
C LYS A 61 9.38 7.26 -12.07
N ARG A 62 8.42 7.65 -11.23
CA ARG A 62 8.24 9.02 -10.73
C ARG A 62 7.97 9.05 -9.23
N LYS A 63 8.12 10.24 -8.63
CA LYS A 63 7.58 10.50 -7.30
C LYS A 63 6.06 10.54 -7.37
N ILE A 64 5.41 10.02 -6.34
CA ILE A 64 3.95 10.04 -6.21
C ILE A 64 3.55 11.46 -5.82
N ALA A 65 2.62 12.04 -6.56
CA ALA A 65 2.22 13.42 -6.35
C ALA A 65 1.22 13.54 -5.19
N LYS A 66 1.23 14.69 -4.51
CA LYS A 66 0.37 14.99 -3.35
C LYS A 66 -1.13 14.81 -3.64
N ASN A 67 -1.56 15.19 -4.84
CA ASN A 67 -2.93 15.02 -5.31
C ASN A 67 -3.31 13.55 -5.53
N GLU A 68 -2.35 12.68 -5.91
CA GLU A 68 -2.56 11.25 -6.03
C GLU A 68 -2.78 10.62 -4.65
N ILE A 69 -2.00 11.05 -3.66
CA ILE A 69 -2.16 10.64 -2.25
C ILE A 69 -3.55 11.05 -1.74
N ASP A 70 -3.95 12.30 -1.96
CA ASP A 70 -5.26 12.82 -1.51
C ASP A 70 -6.43 12.09 -2.16
N PHE A 71 -6.27 11.77 -3.45
CA PHE A 71 -7.27 11.02 -4.17
C PHE A 71 -7.45 9.61 -3.58
N VAL A 72 -6.35 8.94 -3.24
CA VAL A 72 -6.37 7.60 -2.63
C VAL A 72 -6.94 7.65 -1.22
N LEU A 73 -6.54 8.63 -0.40
CA LEU A 73 -7.08 8.85 0.94
C LEU A 73 -8.61 8.99 0.93
N ARG A 74 -9.12 9.88 0.09
CA ARG A 74 -10.57 10.12 -0.03
C ARG A 74 -11.32 8.90 -0.58
N LYS A 75 -10.71 8.15 -1.51
CA LYS A 75 -11.41 7.08 -2.22
C LYS A 75 -11.37 5.74 -1.49
N LEU A 76 -10.26 5.41 -0.83
CA LEU A 76 -10.06 4.12 -0.16
C LEU A 76 -10.30 4.19 1.35
N LEU A 77 -9.80 5.23 2.01
CA LEU A 77 -9.84 5.34 3.47
C LEU A 77 -10.97 6.25 3.97
N ASN A 78 -11.63 6.98 3.05
CA ASN A 78 -12.63 8.00 3.34
C ASN A 78 -12.17 8.99 4.45
N ALA A 79 -10.87 9.30 4.44
CA ALA A 79 -10.20 10.04 5.50
C ALA A 79 -9.44 11.25 4.93
N THR A 80 -9.11 12.18 5.82
CA THR A 80 -8.27 13.34 5.55
C THR A 80 -6.81 13.07 5.94
N ARG A 81 -5.90 13.99 5.58
CA ARG A 81 -4.47 13.85 5.91
C ARG A 81 -4.18 13.92 7.41
N GLU A 82 -5.06 14.52 8.19
CA GLU A 82 -4.89 14.69 9.64
C GLU A 82 -5.24 13.42 10.42
N GLU A 83 -6.08 12.56 9.83
CA GLU A 83 -6.56 11.31 10.43
C GLU A 83 -5.69 10.11 10.08
N VAL A 84 -4.59 10.33 9.35
CA VAL A 84 -3.74 9.25 8.82
C VAL A 84 -2.26 9.54 9.04
N ILE A 85 -1.49 8.48 9.25
CA ILE A 85 -0.04 8.53 9.36
C ILE A 85 0.55 8.23 7.99
N ILE A 86 1.22 9.22 7.38
CA ILE A 86 1.85 9.09 6.06
C ILE A 86 3.37 8.95 6.23
N SER A 87 3.88 7.77 5.88
CA SER A 87 5.30 7.42 5.88
C SER A 87 5.84 7.36 4.45
N VAL A 88 6.83 8.18 4.13
CA VAL A 88 7.45 8.26 2.79
C VAL A 88 8.88 7.73 2.84
N ASN A 89 9.22 6.75 1.99
CA ASN A 89 10.58 6.21 1.82
C ASN A 89 11.31 5.87 3.14
N THR A 90 10.59 5.41 4.16
CA THR A 90 11.21 5.05 5.44
C THR A 90 12.13 3.82 5.26
N PRO A 91 13.16 3.64 6.11
CA PRO A 91 14.05 2.48 6.03
C PRO A 91 13.29 1.14 6.06
N LYS A 92 12.15 1.12 6.77
CA LYS A 92 11.21 0.00 6.78
C LYS A 92 10.64 -0.29 5.38
N LEU A 93 10.18 0.74 4.68
CA LEU A 93 9.65 0.64 3.31
C LEU A 93 10.73 0.32 2.27
N LEU A 94 11.95 0.82 2.46
CA LEU A 94 13.09 0.49 1.60
C LEU A 94 13.51 -0.98 1.73
N LYS A 95 13.41 -1.56 2.93
CA LYS A 95 13.62 -3.01 3.12
C LYS A 95 12.54 -3.82 2.40
N VAL A 96 11.28 -3.41 2.51
CA VAL A 96 10.16 -3.98 1.73
C VAL A 96 10.43 -3.88 0.22
N GLN A 97 10.95 -2.75 -0.25
CA GLN A 97 11.32 -2.54 -1.64
C GLN A 97 12.37 -3.55 -2.11
N ALA A 98 13.47 -3.68 -1.37
CA ALA A 98 14.56 -4.62 -1.67
C ALA A 98 14.12 -6.09 -1.70
N ILE A 99 13.05 -6.39 -0.97
CA ILE A 99 12.51 -7.73 -0.76
C ILE A 99 11.54 -8.18 -1.86
N LYS A 100 10.73 -7.26 -2.40
CA LYS A 100 9.62 -7.58 -3.31
C LYS A 100 9.86 -7.16 -4.74
N PHE A 101 10.42 -5.98 -4.93
CA PHE A 101 10.50 -5.39 -6.25
C PHE A 101 11.90 -5.69 -6.75
N ASN A 102 12.01 -6.71 -7.60
CA ASN A 102 13.24 -6.98 -8.37
C ASN A 102 13.71 -5.76 -9.20
N LYS A 103 12.89 -4.69 -9.26
CA LYS A 103 13.20 -3.40 -9.86
C LYS A 103 13.26 -2.33 -8.78
N ALA A 104 14.22 -1.42 -8.90
CA ALA A 104 14.29 -0.22 -8.09
C ALA A 104 12.99 0.60 -8.23
N CYS A 105 12.26 0.77 -7.13
CA CYS A 105 11.20 1.75 -7.02
C CYS A 105 11.79 3.14 -6.80
N LYS A 106 11.19 4.15 -7.41
CA LYS A 106 11.61 5.54 -7.24
C LYS A 106 10.96 6.18 -6.02
N ASP A 107 9.76 5.73 -5.67
CA ASP A 107 9.01 6.26 -4.54
C ASP A 107 8.08 5.20 -3.95
N ILE A 108 8.06 5.13 -2.62
CA ILE A 108 7.16 4.28 -1.84
C ILE A 108 6.57 5.08 -0.69
N ILE A 109 5.24 5.04 -0.60
CA ILE A 109 4.47 5.75 0.41
C ILE A 109 3.57 4.74 1.10
N MET A 110 3.57 4.77 2.42
CA MET A 110 2.67 4.01 3.25
C MET A 110 1.77 4.98 4.01
N ILE A 111 0.50 4.66 4.04
CA ILE A 111 -0.53 5.40 4.73
C ILE A 111 -1.16 4.43 5.70
N GLU A 112 -1.15 4.77 6.99
CA GLU A 112 -1.81 4.01 8.04
C GLU A 112 -2.94 4.85 8.61
N LYS A 113 -4.07 4.22 8.87
CA LYS A 113 -5.22 4.81 9.52
C LYS A 113 -5.68 3.87 10.63
N ASP A 114 -5.61 4.33 11.86
CA ASP A 114 -6.18 3.60 12.99
C ASP A 114 -7.70 3.67 12.94
N ARG A 115 -8.37 2.57 13.32
CA ARG A 115 -9.82 2.43 13.21
C ARG A 115 -10.54 2.87 14.48
#